data_AF-A0A8C5G4J2-F1
#
_entry.id   AF-A0A8C5G4J2-F1
#
_cell.length_a   1.000
_cell.length_b   1.000
_cell.length_c   1.000
_cell.angle_alpha   90.00
_cell.angle_beta   90.00
_cell.angle_gamma   90.00
#
_symmetry.space_group_name_H-M   'P 1'
#
loop_
_entity.id
_entity.type
_entity.pdbx_description
1 polymer ?
#
loop_
_entity_poly.entity_id
_entity_poly.type
_entity_poly.pdbx_seq_one_letter_code
_entity_poly.pdbx_strand_id
1 'polypeptide(L)'
;MASRYTQGNPSSFHLIYPQSPAPAMTASSNIPLVHPFKFCQRQESMDWRQINAFDIDLMVSQEDVNLLREHINMVTFGSLEGECCLRCRYPVDPALMKLLKLAQLSLEWLLHSQKVLTEQLHASKEWLAVASTEHQKMLGQLNKKEKKEKALVLELKHRKKIIRSQQSQFASEIISSEKCQHCEKFFLSSSLLQNHMKRRHLKQYDIQWVSDTKNKSVAIDLKSENDSLKLENDSLKSEVASHPISKGEPSHHTAETHFGRLYP
;
A
#
# COMPACT_ATOMS: atom_id res chain seq x y z
N MET A 1 64.62 48.88 -12.31
CA MET A 1 64.54 47.64 -11.49
C MET A 1 63.64 47.90 -10.29
N ALA A 2 62.59 47.09 -10.18
CA ALA A 2 61.75 46.78 -9.02
C ALA A 2 61.40 47.89 -7.98
N SER A 3 60.12 48.23 -7.91
CA SER A 3 59.44 48.41 -6.62
C SER A 3 58.12 47.67 -6.62
N ARG A 4 57.97 46.85 -5.58
CA ARG A 4 56.90 45.88 -5.33
C ARG A 4 55.70 46.64 -4.75
N TYR A 5 54.53 46.49 -5.36
CA TYR A 5 53.25 46.70 -4.68
C TYR A 5 52.53 45.36 -4.62
N THR A 6 52.43 44.86 -3.39
CA THR A 6 51.63 43.70 -2.99
C THR A 6 50.27 44.15 -2.51
N GLN A 7 49.25 43.32 -2.79
CA GLN A 7 47.87 43.31 -2.27
C GLN A 7 46.92 44.38 -2.86
N GLY A 8 45.67 44.09 -3.21
CA GLY A 8 44.81 42.99 -2.79
C GLY A 8 44.06 42.32 -3.95
N ASN A 9 43.89 41.02 -3.78
CA ASN A 9 43.05 40.14 -4.57
C ASN A 9 41.60 40.70 -4.60
N PRO A 10 40.97 40.99 -5.75
CA PRO A 10 39.57 41.35 -5.77
C PRO A 10 38.79 40.08 -5.43
N SER A 11 38.30 40.07 -4.19
CA SER A 11 37.39 39.08 -3.62
C SER A 11 36.42 38.59 -4.70
N SER A 12 36.61 37.34 -5.11
CA SER A 12 35.61 36.59 -5.85
C SER A 12 34.36 36.60 -4.95
N PHE A 13 33.37 37.40 -5.31
CA PHE A 13 32.02 37.25 -4.77
C PHE A 13 31.50 35.93 -5.32
N HIS A 14 31.97 34.83 -4.72
CA HIS A 14 31.25 33.57 -4.73
C HIS A 14 29.93 33.84 -4.02
N LEU A 15 28.94 34.28 -4.80
CA LEU A 15 27.56 34.00 -4.47
C LEU A 15 27.53 32.53 -4.12
N ILE A 16 27.04 32.27 -2.92
CA ILE A 16 26.76 30.94 -2.40
C ILE A 16 25.70 30.36 -3.35
N TYR A 17 26.16 29.79 -4.46
CA TYR A 17 25.44 28.74 -5.13
C TYR A 17 25.21 27.70 -4.05
N PRO A 18 23.95 27.29 -3.78
CA PRO A 18 23.71 26.19 -2.86
C PRO A 18 24.54 25.01 -3.37
N GLN A 19 25.61 24.67 -2.64
CA GLN A 19 26.30 23.42 -2.89
C GLN A 19 25.28 22.31 -2.70
N SER A 20 25.00 21.61 -3.79
CA SER A 20 24.10 20.46 -3.81
C SER A 20 24.53 19.45 -2.73
N PRO A 21 23.58 18.81 -2.03
CA PRO A 21 23.87 17.56 -1.32
C PRO A 21 24.38 16.53 -2.34
N ALA A 22 25.29 15.67 -1.89
CA ALA A 22 25.90 14.60 -2.69
C ALA A 22 24.83 13.69 -3.36
N PRO A 23 25.14 13.10 -4.53
CA PRO A 23 24.15 12.48 -5.40
C PRO A 23 23.76 11.08 -4.90
N ALA A 24 22.53 10.94 -4.39
CA ALA A 24 21.85 9.65 -4.41
C ALA A 24 21.21 9.47 -5.79
N MET A 25 21.93 8.76 -6.65
CA MET A 25 21.52 8.02 -7.86
C MET A 25 20.20 8.41 -8.55
N THR A 26 20.34 8.76 -9.84
CA THR A 26 19.34 8.71 -10.92
C THR A 26 18.23 9.77 -10.95
N ALA A 27 18.51 10.89 -11.61
CA ALA A 27 17.71 11.44 -12.71
C ALA A 27 18.48 12.61 -13.33
N SER A 28 18.49 12.68 -14.66
CA SER A 28 19.17 13.69 -15.47
C SER A 28 19.01 15.11 -14.92
N SER A 29 20.08 15.65 -14.34
CA SER A 29 20.14 17.01 -13.82
C SER A 29 20.15 18.01 -14.99
N ASN A 30 18.98 18.34 -15.53
CA ASN A 30 18.81 19.54 -16.35
C ASN A 30 18.73 20.75 -15.42
N ILE A 31 19.82 21.05 -14.71
CA ILE A 31 19.97 22.32 -14.02
C ILE A 31 20.39 23.33 -15.09
N PRO A 32 19.63 24.41 -15.33
CA PRO A 32 20.03 25.43 -16.29
C PRO A 32 21.41 25.97 -15.91
N LEU A 33 22.37 25.83 -16.82
CA LEU A 33 23.70 26.43 -16.68
C LEU A 33 23.52 27.95 -16.60
N VAL A 34 23.65 28.50 -15.40
CA VAL A 34 23.57 29.95 -15.17
C VAL A 34 24.77 30.57 -15.88
N HIS A 35 24.50 31.34 -16.93
CA HIS A 35 25.55 32.02 -17.68
C HIS A 35 26.15 33.11 -16.78
N PRO A 36 27.48 33.30 -16.79
CA PRO A 36 28.12 34.32 -15.98
C PRO A 36 27.63 35.71 -16.37
N PHE A 37 27.26 36.50 -15.36
CA PHE A 37 26.80 37.87 -15.55
C PHE A 37 27.88 38.74 -16.19
N LYS A 38 27.46 39.59 -17.12
CA LYS A 38 28.29 40.62 -17.73
C LYS A 38 27.47 41.90 -17.80
N PHE A 39 28.05 43.00 -17.34
CA PHE A 39 27.45 44.32 -17.54
C PHE A 39 27.35 44.62 -19.03
N CYS A 40 26.16 44.99 -19.48
CA CYS A 40 25.88 45.37 -20.85
C CYS A 40 26.17 46.86 -21.05
N GLN A 41 27.05 47.18 -21.99
CA GLN A 41 27.21 48.56 -22.46
C GLN A 41 26.17 48.84 -23.55
N ARG A 42 24.93 49.13 -23.17
CA ARG A 42 23.92 49.63 -24.12
C ARG A 42 24.16 51.11 -24.40
N GLN A 43 23.97 51.50 -25.66
CA GLN A 43 24.29 52.83 -26.21
C GLN A 43 23.02 53.64 -26.52
N GLU A 44 21.89 53.32 -25.92
CA GLU A 44 20.65 54.05 -26.16
C GLU A 44 20.74 55.42 -25.48
N SER A 45 20.51 56.48 -26.26
CA SER A 45 20.52 57.86 -25.77
C SER A 45 19.42 58.08 -24.73
N MET A 46 19.70 58.82 -23.66
CA MET A 46 18.71 59.11 -22.63
C MET A 46 17.58 60.01 -23.17
N ASP A 47 16.33 59.60 -23.00
CA ASP A 47 15.18 60.47 -23.27
C ASP A 47 14.92 61.39 -22.07
N TRP A 48 15.61 62.52 -22.05
CA TRP A 48 15.43 63.54 -21.02
C TRP A 48 14.03 64.13 -20.97
N ARG A 49 13.26 64.10 -22.07
CA ARG A 49 11.88 64.62 -22.03
C ARG A 49 11.01 63.71 -21.19
N GLN A 50 11.16 62.40 -21.36
CA GLN A 50 10.44 61.41 -20.57
C GLN A 50 10.85 61.46 -19.09
N ILE A 51 12.14 61.57 -18.80
CA ILE A 51 12.64 61.72 -17.42
C ILE A 51 12.10 62.98 -16.75
N ASN A 52 12.08 64.11 -17.46
CA ASN A 52 11.57 65.38 -16.92
C ASN A 52 10.05 65.39 -16.74
N ALA A 53 9.31 64.61 -17.54
CA ALA A 53 7.85 64.49 -17.44
C ALA A 53 7.42 63.50 -16.35
N PHE A 54 8.35 62.68 -15.84
CA PHE A 54 8.05 61.67 -14.83
C PHE A 54 7.87 62.31 -13.45
N ASP A 55 6.65 62.23 -12.92
CA ASP A 55 6.31 62.74 -11.60
C ASP A 55 6.66 61.71 -10.51
N ILE A 56 7.80 61.94 -9.85
CA ILE A 56 8.32 61.06 -8.80
C ILE A 56 7.41 61.09 -7.57
N ASP A 57 6.93 62.28 -7.17
CA ASP A 57 6.13 62.44 -5.96
C ASP A 57 4.78 61.74 -6.11
N LEU A 58 4.17 61.87 -7.29
CA LEU A 58 2.94 61.14 -7.61
C LEU A 58 3.17 59.63 -7.59
N MET A 59 4.23 59.13 -8.24
CA MET A 59 4.55 57.70 -8.25
C MET A 59 4.77 57.14 -6.86
N VAL A 60 5.48 57.86 -5.98
CA VAL A 60 5.69 57.47 -4.59
C VAL A 60 4.37 57.49 -3.82
N SER A 61 3.54 58.52 -3.99
CA SER A 61 2.26 58.64 -3.29
C SER A 61 1.24 57.55 -3.67
N GLN A 62 1.29 57.08 -4.92
CA GLN A 62 0.39 56.05 -5.45
C GLN A 62 0.98 54.64 -5.35
N GLU A 63 2.26 54.51 -4.97
CA GLU A 63 2.99 53.24 -4.96
C GLU A 63 2.88 52.45 -6.28
N ASP A 64 2.83 53.16 -7.42
CA ASP A 64 2.62 52.54 -8.73
C ASP A 64 3.92 51.90 -9.25
N VAL A 65 4.14 50.66 -8.83
CA VAL A 65 5.28 49.84 -9.26
C VAL A 65 5.24 49.52 -10.75
N ASN A 66 4.08 49.55 -11.41
CA ASN A 66 3.99 49.30 -12.84
C ASN A 66 4.53 50.50 -13.63
N LEU A 67 4.12 51.71 -13.25
CA LEU A 67 4.66 52.94 -13.82
C LEU A 67 6.19 53.03 -13.65
N LEU A 68 6.72 52.66 -12.47
CA LEU A 68 8.17 52.58 -12.24
C LEU A 68 8.84 51.54 -13.14
N ARG A 69 8.22 50.36 -13.31
CA ARG A 69 8.74 49.27 -14.15
C ARG A 69 8.82 49.67 -15.62
N GLU A 70 7.90 50.48 -16.12
CA GLU A 70 7.95 50.99 -17.50
C GLU A 70 9.19 51.85 -17.75
N HIS A 71 9.67 52.57 -16.74
CA HIS A 71 10.80 53.50 -16.85
C HIS A 71 12.15 52.88 -16.42
N ILE A 72 12.13 51.74 -15.73
CA ILE A 72 13.35 51.13 -15.15
C ILE A 72 14.41 50.79 -16.19
N ASN A 73 14.01 50.36 -17.38
CA ASN A 73 14.94 50.00 -18.46
C ASN A 73 15.67 51.24 -18.98
N MET A 74 14.96 52.34 -19.20
CA MET A 74 15.55 53.60 -19.65
C MET A 74 16.57 54.12 -18.63
N VAL A 75 16.24 54.13 -17.34
CA VAL A 75 17.14 54.62 -16.29
C VAL A 75 18.36 53.71 -16.15
N THR A 76 18.17 52.39 -16.18
CA THR A 76 19.25 51.41 -15.98
C THR A 76 20.23 51.37 -17.16
N PHE A 77 19.73 51.47 -18.39
CA PHE A 77 20.52 51.23 -19.61
C PHE A 77 20.79 52.49 -20.46
N GLY A 78 20.24 53.65 -20.08
CA GLY A 78 20.47 54.90 -20.79
C GLY A 78 21.93 55.35 -20.75
N SER A 79 22.43 55.86 -21.87
CA SER A 79 23.78 56.41 -21.97
C SER A 79 23.91 57.70 -21.13
N LEU A 80 25.03 57.82 -20.42
CA LEU A 80 25.43 59.02 -19.69
C LEU A 80 26.56 59.78 -20.39
N GLU A 81 26.96 59.32 -21.57
CA GLU A 81 28.12 59.85 -22.29
C GLU A 81 27.81 61.21 -22.93
N GLY A 82 28.65 62.21 -22.65
CA GLY A 82 28.52 63.54 -23.26
C GLY A 82 27.35 64.39 -22.72
N GLU A 83 26.70 63.96 -21.63
CA GLU A 83 25.56 64.67 -21.07
C GLU A 83 25.94 66.04 -20.49
N CYS A 84 25.15 67.05 -20.86
CA CYS A 84 25.38 68.45 -20.52
C CYS A 84 24.11 69.08 -19.96
N CYS A 85 24.28 70.10 -19.12
CA CYS A 85 23.16 70.86 -18.59
C CYS A 85 22.31 71.46 -19.73
N LEU A 86 21.00 71.18 -19.73
CA LEU A 86 20.08 71.65 -20.78
C LEU A 86 20.00 73.17 -20.90
N ARG A 87 20.31 73.91 -19.81
CA ARG A 87 20.23 75.38 -19.76
C ARG A 87 21.51 76.07 -20.20
N CYS A 88 22.66 75.66 -19.66
CA CYS A 88 23.94 76.34 -19.91
C CYS A 88 24.91 75.57 -20.82
N ARG A 89 24.55 74.35 -21.25
CA ARG A 89 25.38 73.45 -22.07
C ARG A 89 26.74 73.07 -21.47
N TYR A 90 26.95 73.35 -20.18
CA TYR A 90 28.14 72.92 -19.46
C TYR A 90 28.07 71.42 -19.13
N PRO A 91 29.19 70.67 -19.18
CA PRO A 91 29.21 69.27 -18.77
C PRO A 91 28.69 69.09 -17.34
N VAL A 92 27.97 67.99 -17.10
CA VAL A 92 27.55 67.66 -15.73
C VAL A 92 28.77 67.30 -14.89
N ASP A 93 28.71 67.57 -13.58
CA ASP A 93 29.77 67.23 -12.64
C ASP A 93 30.20 65.75 -12.79
N PRO A 94 31.48 65.45 -13.06
CA PRO A 94 31.98 64.10 -13.20
C PRO A 94 31.71 63.18 -11.99
N ALA A 95 31.66 63.71 -10.77
CA ALA A 95 31.34 62.94 -9.57
C ALA A 95 29.87 62.47 -9.58
N LEU A 96 28.94 63.34 -10.00
CA LEU A 96 27.52 62.99 -10.14
C LEU A 96 27.32 61.97 -11.26
N MET A 97 28.04 62.12 -12.38
CA MET A 97 28.01 61.14 -13.47
C MET A 97 28.51 59.75 -13.02
N LYS A 98 29.59 59.70 -12.23
CA LYS A 98 30.09 58.44 -11.65
C LYS A 98 29.09 57.82 -10.68
N LEU A 99 28.46 58.63 -9.82
CA LEU A 99 27.44 58.15 -8.88
C LEU A 99 26.24 57.54 -9.63
N LEU A 100 25.74 58.24 -10.65
CA LEU A 100 24.64 57.74 -11.47
C LEU A 100 25.05 56.46 -12.23
N LYS A 101 26.28 56.40 -12.75
CA LYS A 101 26.78 55.18 -13.39
C LYS A 101 26.86 53.99 -12.43
N LEU A 102 27.30 54.21 -11.19
CA LEU A 102 27.28 53.17 -10.15
C LEU A 102 25.87 52.74 -9.80
N ALA A 103 24.91 53.66 -9.75
CA ALA A 103 23.49 53.35 -9.54
C ALA A 103 22.93 52.49 -10.69
N GLN A 104 23.24 52.82 -11.95
CA GLN A 104 22.86 52.01 -13.12
C GLN A 104 23.41 50.59 -13.06
N LEU A 105 24.72 50.43 -12.76
CA LEU A 105 25.34 49.11 -12.63
C LEU A 105 24.72 48.31 -11.47
N SER A 106 24.38 48.98 -10.37
CA SER A 106 23.70 48.35 -9.24
C SER A 106 22.30 47.85 -9.63
N LEU A 107 21.52 48.68 -10.34
CA LEU A 107 20.20 48.30 -10.84
C LEU A 107 20.27 47.15 -11.86
N GLU A 108 21.25 47.18 -12.77
CA GLU A 108 21.47 46.10 -13.74
C GLU A 108 21.74 44.77 -13.04
N TRP A 109 22.60 44.78 -12.01
CA TRP A 109 22.88 43.60 -11.20
C TRP A 109 21.63 43.10 -10.46
N LEU A 110 20.81 44.01 -9.92
CA LEU A 110 19.57 43.66 -9.24
C LEU A 110 18.54 43.04 -10.20
N LEU A 111 18.37 43.61 -11.40
CA LEU A 111 17.50 43.04 -12.43
C LEU A 111 17.97 41.65 -12.88
N HIS A 112 19.28 41.48 -13.06
CA HIS A 112 19.86 40.15 -13.35
C HIS A 112 19.57 39.15 -12.22
N SER A 113 19.82 39.55 -10.97
CA SER A 113 19.59 38.71 -9.80
C SER A 113 18.11 38.32 -9.70
N GLN A 114 17.19 39.26 -9.90
CA GLN A 114 15.75 39.00 -9.91
C GLN A 114 15.37 37.98 -10.99
N LYS A 115 15.88 38.15 -12.21
CA LYS A 115 15.63 37.22 -13.32
C LYS A 115 16.09 35.81 -12.98
N VAL A 116 17.35 35.66 -12.54
CA VAL A 116 17.94 34.36 -12.19
C VAL A 116 17.16 33.69 -11.05
N LEU A 117 16.85 34.43 -9.98
CA LEU A 117 16.09 33.90 -8.85
C LEU A 117 14.68 33.48 -9.26
N THR A 118 14.02 34.24 -10.15
CA THR A 118 12.68 33.92 -10.65
C THR A 118 12.69 32.65 -11.49
N GLU A 119 13.66 32.52 -12.40
CA GLU A 119 13.82 31.32 -13.24
C GLU A 119 14.15 30.09 -12.39
N GLN A 120 15.05 30.21 -11.41
CA GLN A 120 15.38 29.13 -10.49
C GLN A 120 14.19 28.72 -9.62
N LEU A 121 13.41 29.68 -9.12
CA LEU A 121 12.20 29.41 -8.36
C LEU A 121 11.17 28.65 -9.21
N HIS A 122 10.98 29.05 -10.46
CA HIS A 122 10.08 28.37 -11.38
C HIS A 122 10.54 26.92 -11.64
N ALA A 123 11.81 26.73 -12.00
CA ALA A 123 12.38 25.41 -12.24
C ALA A 123 12.27 24.51 -11.00
N SER A 124 12.55 25.05 -9.81
CA SER A 124 12.41 24.30 -8.56
C SER A 124 10.97 23.90 -8.25
N LYS A 125 10.00 24.78 -8.54
CA LYS A 125 8.56 24.48 -8.35
C LYS A 125 8.10 23.38 -9.31
N GLU A 126 8.52 23.44 -10.57
CA GLU A 126 8.20 22.44 -11.57
C GLU A 126 8.79 21.07 -11.20
N TRP A 127 10.06 21.03 -10.79
CA TRP A 127 10.69 19.81 -10.31
C TRP A 127 9.97 19.22 -9.10
N LEU A 128 9.57 20.05 -8.13
CA LEU A 128 8.81 19.61 -6.96
C LEU A 128 7.45 19.02 -7.36
N ALA A 129 6.75 19.63 -8.33
CA ALA A 129 5.48 19.12 -8.83
C ALA A 129 5.66 17.73 -9.47
N VAL A 130 6.68 17.56 -10.32
CA VAL A 130 7.01 16.26 -10.92
C VAL A 130 7.34 15.22 -9.84
N ALA A 131 8.23 15.56 -8.90
CA ALA A 131 8.60 14.66 -7.80
C ALA A 131 7.38 14.26 -6.95
N SER A 132 6.47 15.19 -6.67
CA SER A 132 5.24 14.92 -5.91
C SER A 132 4.32 13.95 -6.66
N THR A 133 4.16 14.10 -7.97
CA THR A 133 3.32 13.18 -8.76
C THR A 133 3.90 11.77 -8.80
N GLU A 134 5.22 11.62 -8.98
CA GLU A 134 5.87 10.30 -8.97
C GLU A 134 5.79 9.68 -7.56
N HIS A 135 5.98 10.46 -6.50
CA HIS A 135 5.80 9.99 -5.12
C HIS A 135 4.38 9.45 -4.89
N GLN A 136 3.35 10.17 -5.31
CA GLN A 136 1.95 9.74 -5.15
C GLN A 136 1.65 8.46 -5.94
N LYS A 137 2.20 8.32 -7.15
CA LYS A 137 2.11 7.10 -7.95
C LYS A 137 2.79 5.92 -7.26
N MET A 138 3.98 6.12 -6.71
CA MET A 138 4.71 5.08 -5.97
C MET A 138 3.95 4.65 -4.70
N LEU A 139 3.35 5.59 -3.98
CA LEU A 139 2.49 5.30 -2.82
C LEU A 139 1.26 4.47 -3.23
N GLY A 140 0.64 4.79 -4.36
CA GLY A 140 -0.46 4.01 -4.92
C GLY A 140 -0.05 2.57 -5.28
N GLN A 141 1.13 2.39 -5.87
CA GLN A 141 1.68 1.06 -6.16
C GLN A 141 1.98 0.26 -4.89
N LEU A 142 2.55 0.91 -3.86
CA LEU A 142 2.83 0.27 -2.57
C LEU A 142 1.55 -0.24 -1.91
N ASN A 143 0.51 0.60 -1.83
CA ASN A 143 -0.79 0.19 -1.28
C ASN A 143 -1.41 -0.97 -2.07
N LYS A 144 -1.28 -0.98 -3.40
CA LYS A 144 -1.74 -2.11 -4.24
C LYS A 144 -0.97 -3.39 -3.92
N LYS A 145 0.34 -3.32 -3.71
CA LYS A 145 1.15 -4.48 -3.31
C LYS A 145 0.77 -4.97 -1.92
N GLU A 146 0.60 -4.08 -0.95
CA GLU A 146 0.20 -4.41 0.42
C GLU A 146 -1.18 -5.12 0.45
N LYS A 147 -2.16 -4.62 -0.32
CA LYS A 147 -3.47 -5.28 -0.45
C LYS A 147 -3.36 -6.69 -1.03
N LYS A 148 -2.52 -6.88 -2.06
CA LYS A 148 -2.27 -8.20 -2.66
C LYS A 148 -1.60 -9.14 -1.66
N GLU A 149 -0.62 -8.65 -0.91
CA GLU A 149 0.06 -9.44 0.13
C GLU A 149 -0.93 -9.90 1.20
N LYS A 150 -1.78 -9.01 1.72
CA LYS A 150 -2.83 -9.37 2.69
C LYS A 150 -3.78 -10.42 2.13
N ALA A 151 -4.20 -10.30 0.88
CA ALA A 151 -5.04 -11.30 0.21
C ALA A 151 -4.36 -12.67 0.11
N LEU A 152 -3.09 -12.70 -0.31
CA LEU A 152 -2.29 -13.93 -0.39
C LEU A 152 -2.08 -14.57 0.98
N VAL A 153 -1.85 -13.79 2.04
CA VAL A 153 -1.74 -14.30 3.41
C VAL A 153 -3.04 -14.97 3.85
N LEU A 154 -4.20 -14.38 3.56
CA LEU A 154 -5.51 -14.98 3.87
C LEU A 154 -5.73 -16.27 3.07
N GLU A 155 -5.39 -16.27 1.78
CA GLU A 155 -5.49 -17.45 0.93
C GLU A 155 -4.57 -18.58 1.43
N LEU A 156 -3.33 -18.27 1.82
CA LEU A 156 -2.41 -19.23 2.40
C LEU A 156 -2.95 -19.81 3.71
N LYS A 157 -3.55 -18.98 4.59
CA LYS A 157 -4.20 -19.46 5.82
C LYS A 157 -5.36 -20.40 5.51
N HIS A 158 -6.18 -20.06 4.51
CA HIS A 158 -7.30 -20.89 4.08
C HIS A 158 -6.82 -22.24 3.51
N ARG A 159 -5.85 -22.23 2.58
CA ARG A 159 -5.25 -23.45 2.01
C ARG A 159 -4.61 -24.33 3.09
N LYS A 160 -3.91 -23.75 4.07
CA LYS A 160 -3.37 -24.50 5.22
C LYS A 160 -4.47 -25.18 6.05
N LYS A 161 -5.63 -24.53 6.23
CA LYS A 161 -6.78 -25.14 6.93
C LYS A 161 -7.35 -26.33 6.16
N ILE A 162 -7.50 -26.20 4.85
CA ILE A 162 -7.96 -27.29 3.97
C ILE A 162 -7.00 -28.48 4.05
N ILE A 163 -5.70 -28.24 3.88
CA ILE A 163 -4.68 -29.30 3.93
C ILE A 163 -4.70 -30.01 5.29
N ARG A 164 -4.80 -29.28 6.40
CA ARG A 164 -4.89 -29.88 7.74
C ARG A 164 -6.15 -30.75 7.89
N SER A 165 -7.28 -30.30 7.37
CA SER A 165 -8.54 -31.07 7.39
C SER A 165 -8.41 -32.36 6.58
N GLN A 166 -7.84 -32.28 5.38
CA GLN A 166 -7.60 -33.46 4.54
C GLN A 166 -6.61 -34.43 5.21
N GLN A 167 -5.52 -33.93 5.79
CA GLN A 167 -4.57 -34.76 6.53
C GLN A 167 -5.23 -35.49 7.70
N SER A 168 -6.13 -34.84 8.45
CA SER A 168 -6.86 -35.52 9.52
C SER A 168 -7.81 -36.62 9.02
N GLN A 169 -8.45 -36.42 7.86
CA GLN A 169 -9.30 -37.43 7.23
C GLN A 169 -8.47 -38.65 6.81
N PHE A 170 -7.36 -38.42 6.09
CA PHE A 170 -6.45 -39.51 5.70
C PHE A 170 -5.82 -40.23 6.90
N ALA A 171 -5.45 -39.50 7.97
CA ALA A 171 -4.94 -40.13 9.18
C ALA A 171 -5.99 -41.04 9.82
N SER A 172 -7.25 -40.63 9.86
CA SER A 172 -8.35 -41.48 10.31
C SER A 172 -8.51 -42.72 9.42
N GLU A 173 -8.45 -42.58 8.10
CA GLU A 173 -8.55 -43.70 7.15
C GLU A 173 -7.38 -44.69 7.26
N ILE A 174 -6.17 -44.20 7.54
CA ILE A 174 -4.99 -45.03 7.79
C ILE A 174 -5.14 -45.77 9.13
N ILE A 175 -5.66 -45.11 10.18
CA ILE A 175 -5.94 -45.76 11.47
C ILE A 175 -7.04 -46.82 11.32
N SER A 176 -8.06 -46.56 10.50
CA SER A 176 -9.10 -47.54 10.15
C SER A 176 -8.70 -48.49 9.02
N SER A 177 -7.40 -48.60 8.70
CA SER A 177 -6.96 -49.47 7.62
C SER A 177 -7.18 -50.94 7.96
N GLU A 178 -7.68 -51.69 6.98
CA GLU A 178 -8.01 -53.09 7.14
C GLU A 178 -6.86 -53.96 6.64
N LYS A 179 -6.30 -54.78 7.53
CA LYS A 179 -5.24 -55.73 7.20
C LYS A 179 -5.85 -56.96 6.53
N CYS A 180 -5.26 -57.38 5.42
CA CYS A 180 -5.54 -58.68 4.82
C CYS A 180 -5.18 -59.82 5.78
N GLN A 181 -6.08 -60.79 5.98
CA GLN A 181 -5.82 -61.94 6.84
C GLN A 181 -4.90 -63.01 6.22
N HIS A 182 -4.59 -62.89 4.92
CA HIS A 182 -3.86 -63.91 4.16
C HIS A 182 -2.54 -63.39 3.55
N CYS A 183 -2.20 -62.12 3.76
CA CYS A 183 -0.89 -61.54 3.41
C CYS A 183 -0.66 -60.23 4.19
N GLU A 184 0.51 -59.61 4.01
CA GLU A 184 0.93 -58.44 4.80
C GLU A 184 0.37 -57.10 4.29
N LYS A 185 -0.54 -57.10 3.32
CA LYS A 185 -1.09 -55.86 2.73
C LYS A 185 -2.18 -55.23 3.60
N PHE A 186 -2.12 -53.91 3.71
CA PHE A 186 -3.13 -53.06 4.36
C PHE A 186 -3.90 -52.26 3.31
N PHE A 187 -5.18 -52.03 3.57
CA PHE A 187 -6.07 -51.31 2.66
C PHE A 187 -6.80 -50.20 3.40
N LEU A 188 -6.92 -49.03 2.75
CA LEU A 188 -7.53 -47.84 3.34
C LEU A 188 -9.06 -47.95 3.49
N SER A 189 -9.69 -48.97 2.90
CA SER A 189 -11.13 -49.21 3.02
C SER A 189 -11.50 -50.67 2.78
N SER A 190 -12.62 -51.12 3.34
CA SER A 190 -13.11 -52.48 3.16
C SER A 190 -13.35 -52.86 1.70
N SER A 191 -13.83 -51.93 0.88
CA SER A 191 -14.04 -52.20 -0.54
C SER A 191 -12.73 -52.51 -1.28
N LEU A 192 -11.62 -51.85 -0.92
CA LEU A 192 -10.31 -52.13 -1.47
C LEU A 192 -9.78 -53.49 -0.98
N LEU A 193 -9.97 -53.82 0.30
CA LEU A 193 -9.63 -55.15 0.83
C LEU A 193 -10.43 -56.24 0.13
N GLN A 194 -11.75 -56.09 -0.02
CA GLN A 194 -12.63 -57.05 -0.69
C GLN A 194 -12.23 -57.27 -2.16
N ASN A 195 -11.88 -56.21 -2.88
CA ASN A 195 -11.37 -56.33 -4.24
C ASN A 195 -10.01 -57.06 -4.30
N HIS A 196 -9.13 -56.83 -3.32
CA HIS A 196 -7.88 -57.59 -3.19
C HIS A 196 -8.15 -59.07 -2.88
N MET A 197 -9.09 -59.38 -1.97
CA MET A 197 -9.54 -60.74 -1.67
C MET A 197 -10.02 -61.44 -2.93
N LYS A 198 -10.92 -60.83 -3.71
CA LYS A 198 -11.41 -61.37 -4.99
C LYS A 198 -10.30 -61.71 -5.98
N ARG A 199 -9.29 -60.84 -6.11
CA ARG A 199 -8.26 -60.97 -7.15
C ARG A 199 -7.10 -61.88 -6.77
N ARG A 200 -6.74 -61.94 -5.48
CA ARG A 200 -5.50 -62.60 -5.02
C ARG A 200 -5.76 -63.77 -4.06
N HIS A 201 -6.93 -63.83 -3.44
CA HIS A 201 -7.33 -64.85 -2.49
C HIS A 201 -8.72 -65.42 -2.84
N LEU A 202 -8.98 -65.67 -4.14
CA LEU A 202 -10.30 -66.01 -4.69
C LEU A 202 -10.98 -67.18 -3.95
N LYS A 203 -10.23 -68.26 -3.67
CA LYS A 203 -10.75 -69.41 -2.91
C LYS A 203 -11.28 -69.01 -1.53
N GLN A 204 -10.54 -68.14 -0.83
CA GLN A 204 -10.91 -67.69 0.52
C GLN A 204 -12.04 -66.67 0.48
N TYR A 205 -12.05 -65.81 -0.53
CA TYR A 205 -13.14 -64.87 -0.80
C TYR A 205 -14.45 -65.62 -1.06
N ASP A 206 -14.46 -66.66 -1.89
CA ASP A 206 -15.67 -67.42 -2.21
C ASP A 206 -16.21 -68.16 -0.97
N ILE A 207 -15.33 -68.74 -0.15
CA ILE A 207 -15.73 -69.38 1.13
C ILE A 207 -16.37 -68.35 2.08
N GLN A 208 -15.76 -67.18 2.23
CA GLN A 208 -16.30 -66.10 3.06
C GLN A 208 -17.61 -65.56 2.50
N TRP A 209 -17.72 -65.37 1.18
CA TRP A 209 -18.91 -64.81 0.55
C TRP A 209 -20.11 -65.76 0.63
N VAL A 210 -19.89 -67.06 0.43
CA VAL A 210 -20.94 -68.09 0.57
C VAL A 210 -21.39 -68.20 2.03
N SER A 211 -20.47 -68.17 2.99
CA SER A 211 -20.82 -68.19 4.41
C SER A 211 -21.54 -66.92 4.85
N ASP A 212 -21.12 -65.74 4.40
CA ASP A 212 -21.80 -64.47 4.67
C ASP A 212 -23.22 -64.44 4.07
N THR A 213 -23.41 -65.02 2.88
CA THR A 213 -24.73 -65.11 2.24
C THR A 213 -25.65 -66.05 3.01
N LYS A 214 -25.13 -67.21 3.44
CA LYS A 214 -25.87 -68.17 4.28
C LYS A 214 -26.21 -67.57 5.64
N ASN A 215 -25.27 -66.88 6.29
CA ASN A 215 -25.50 -66.21 7.57
C ASN A 215 -26.51 -65.08 7.46
N LYS A 216 -26.52 -64.32 6.35
CA LYS A 216 -27.56 -63.31 6.07
C LYS A 216 -28.93 -63.94 5.89
N SER A 217 -29.02 -65.06 5.17
CA SER A 217 -30.26 -65.82 5.03
C SER A 217 -30.80 -66.25 6.40
N VAL A 218 -29.95 -66.88 7.20
CA VAL A 218 -30.30 -67.33 8.55
C VAL A 218 -30.70 -66.16 9.46
N ALA A 219 -30.03 -65.01 9.35
CA ALA A 219 -30.38 -63.83 10.13
C ALA A 219 -31.74 -63.24 9.73
N ILE A 220 -32.13 -63.34 8.45
CA ILE A 220 -33.46 -62.94 7.98
C ILE A 220 -34.51 -63.92 8.52
N ASP A 221 -34.25 -65.21 8.47
CA ASP A 221 -35.16 -66.27 8.96
C ASP A 221 -35.35 -66.18 10.48
N LEU A 222 -34.27 -66.02 11.24
CA LEU A 222 -34.36 -65.82 12.69
C LEU A 222 -35.10 -64.53 13.05
N LYS A 223 -34.98 -63.49 12.21
CA LYS A 223 -35.70 -62.24 12.44
C LYS A 223 -37.21 -62.40 12.20
N SER A 224 -37.61 -63.12 11.15
CA SER A 224 -39.02 -63.40 10.88
C SER A 224 -39.64 -64.34 11.92
N GLU A 225 -38.87 -65.31 12.43
CA GLU A 225 -39.29 -66.17 13.53
C GLU A 225 -39.44 -65.39 14.83
N ASN A 226 -38.51 -64.50 15.16
CA ASN A 226 -38.59 -63.64 16.35
C ASN A 226 -39.78 -62.67 16.27
N ASP A 227 -40.06 -62.11 15.10
CA ASP A 227 -41.25 -61.28 14.87
C ASP A 227 -42.54 -62.10 15.03
N SER A 228 -42.55 -63.37 14.58
CA SER A 228 -43.69 -64.28 14.73
C SER A 228 -43.93 -64.69 16.20
N LEU A 229 -42.87 -65.09 16.91
CA LEU A 229 -42.90 -65.41 18.34
C LEU A 229 -43.32 -64.21 19.18
N LYS A 230 -42.98 -62.99 18.75
CA LYS A 230 -43.41 -61.77 19.41
C LYS A 230 -44.92 -61.55 19.28
N LEU A 231 -45.49 -61.77 18.09
CA LEU A 231 -46.94 -61.73 17.86
C LEU A 231 -47.69 -62.80 18.65
N GLU A 232 -47.12 -64.00 18.76
CA GLU A 232 -47.69 -65.10 19.56
C GLU A 232 -47.62 -64.79 21.07
N ASN A 233 -46.51 -64.26 21.56
CA ASN A 233 -46.38 -63.80 22.95
C ASN A 233 -47.39 -62.69 23.27
N ASP A 234 -47.60 -61.75 22.36
CA ASP A 234 -48.58 -60.67 22.55
C ASP A 234 -50.02 -61.22 22.57
N SER A 235 -50.31 -62.26 21.77
CA SER A 235 -51.61 -62.95 21.78
C SER A 235 -51.83 -63.78 23.05
N LEU A 236 -50.85 -64.58 23.48
CA LEU A 236 -50.94 -65.37 24.72
C LEU A 236 -51.02 -64.50 25.97
N LYS A 237 -50.33 -63.35 25.99
CA LYS A 237 -50.49 -62.35 27.07
C LYS A 237 -51.92 -61.81 27.16
N SER A 238 -52.58 -61.61 26.00
CA SER A 238 -53.99 -61.19 25.98
C SER A 238 -54.94 -62.29 26.46
N GLU A 239 -54.58 -63.57 26.23
CA GLU A 239 -55.38 -64.74 26.63
C GLU A 239 -55.22 -65.05 28.14
N VAL A 240 -54.01 -64.94 28.69
CA VAL A 240 -53.75 -65.04 30.15
C VAL A 240 -54.44 -63.92 30.93
N ALA A 241 -54.60 -62.73 30.33
CA ALA A 241 -55.39 -61.65 30.93
C ALA A 241 -56.91 -61.96 31.00
N SER A 242 -57.38 -63.00 30.30
CA SER A 242 -58.80 -63.36 30.21
C SER A 242 -59.24 -64.55 31.07
N HIS A 243 -58.32 -65.25 31.75
CA HIS A 243 -58.62 -66.41 32.63
C HIS A 243 -58.01 -66.24 34.05
N PRO A 244 -58.79 -65.79 35.06
CA PRO A 244 -58.29 -65.69 36.43
C PRO A 244 -58.43 -67.03 37.18
N ILE A 245 -57.31 -67.65 37.57
CA ILE A 245 -57.30 -68.72 38.59
C ILE A 245 -57.21 -68.07 39.98
N SER A 246 -58.22 -68.33 40.80
CA SER A 246 -58.37 -67.84 42.17
C SER A 246 -57.28 -68.34 43.11
N LYS A 247 -56.63 -67.45 43.89
CA LYS A 247 -56.24 -67.70 45.29
C LYS A 247 -56.19 -66.39 46.08
N GLY A 248 -57.11 -66.29 47.04
CA GLY A 248 -56.97 -65.69 48.38
C GLY A 248 -56.28 -64.33 48.54
N GLU A 249 -57.09 -63.28 48.55
CA GLU A 249 -56.90 -62.05 49.34
C GLU A 249 -57.33 -62.28 50.81
N PRO A 250 -57.22 -61.31 51.75
CA PRO A 250 -56.41 -60.08 51.81
C PRO A 250 -55.76 -59.92 53.23
N SER A 251 -55.00 -58.88 53.60
CA SER A 251 -55.58 -57.62 54.10
C SER A 251 -54.54 -56.60 54.59
N HIS A 252 -54.68 -55.38 54.04
CA HIS A 252 -54.69 -54.05 54.69
C HIS A 252 -53.41 -53.55 55.44
N HIS A 253 -52.97 -52.29 55.38
CA HIS A 253 -53.65 -51.00 55.21
C HIS A 253 -52.61 -49.87 54.88
N THR A 254 -52.98 -48.91 54.00
CA THR A 254 -52.79 -47.41 54.04
C THR A 254 -51.53 -46.80 54.70
N ALA A 255 -50.86 -45.74 54.22
CA ALA A 255 -51.32 -44.53 53.53
C ALA A 255 -50.13 -43.70 52.96
N GLU A 256 -50.45 -42.84 51.98
CA GLU A 256 -50.02 -41.43 51.84
C GLU A 256 -48.52 -41.07 51.72
N THR A 257 -48.05 -40.71 50.51
CA THR A 257 -47.78 -39.33 50.03
C THR A 257 -46.85 -38.49 50.91
N HIS A 258 -45.68 -38.06 50.40
CA HIS A 258 -45.50 -36.83 49.61
C HIS A 258 -43.99 -36.54 49.35
N PHE A 259 -43.70 -36.18 48.09
CA PHE A 259 -42.63 -35.32 47.56
C PHE A 259 -41.30 -35.09 48.30
N GLY A 260 -40.20 -35.12 47.53
CA GLY A 260 -39.11 -34.15 47.74
C GLY A 260 -37.72 -34.59 47.30
N ARG A 261 -37.38 -34.29 46.05
CA ARG A 261 -36.02 -34.26 45.49
C ARG A 261 -35.01 -33.47 46.35
N LEU A 262 -33.80 -34.01 46.58
CA LEU A 262 -32.52 -33.56 45.97
C LEU A 262 -31.31 -34.12 46.73
N TYR A 263 -30.41 -34.74 45.95
CA TYR A 263 -29.03 -35.07 46.28
C TYR A 263 -28.15 -33.81 46.36
N PRO A 264 -26.98 -33.90 47.02
CA PRO A 264 -25.69 -33.48 46.49
C PRO A 264 -24.98 -34.62 45.74
#